data_AF-A0AAV0S7N6-F1
#
_entry.id   AF-A0AAV0S7N6-F1
#
_cell.length_a   1.000
_cell.length_b   1.000
_cell.length_c   1.000
_cell.angle_alpha   90.00
_cell.angle_beta   90.00
_cell.angle_gamma   90.00
#
_symmetry.space_group_name_H-M   'P 1'
#
loop_
_entity.id
_entity.type
_entity.pdbx_description
1 polymer ?
#
loop_
_entity_poly.entity_id
_entity_poly.type
_entity_poly.pdbx_seq_one_letter_code
_entity_poly.pdbx_strand_id
1 'polypeptide(L)' 'MRGRSYSPSPPRSHSRRRRSPSPRGRYGGRGSARDEPTSLLVRNLRHDCRPEDLRRPFEQFGPLKDIYLPKDYYTG' A
#
# COMPACT_ATOMS: atom_id res chain seq x y z
N MET A 1 -15.61 72.19 15.94
CA MET A 1 -14.75 71.12 16.49
C MET A 1 -15.43 69.77 16.29
N ARG A 2 -14.72 68.84 15.61
CA ARG A 2 -14.79 67.36 15.63
C ARG A 2 -16.17 66.65 15.60
N GLY A 3 -16.48 66.04 14.46
CA GLY A 3 -17.33 64.84 14.36
C GLY A 3 -16.67 63.87 13.38
N ARG A 4 -16.21 62.71 13.88
CA ARG A 4 -15.39 61.74 13.16
C ARG A 4 -16.19 61.00 12.09
N SER A 5 -15.49 60.65 11.02
CA SER A 5 -15.91 59.77 9.93
C SER A 5 -16.50 58.45 10.43
N TYR A 6 -17.72 58.16 10.01
CA TYR A 6 -18.25 56.80 10.00
C TYR A 6 -18.68 56.47 8.58
N SER A 7 -17.79 55.83 7.82
CA SER A 7 -18.19 55.07 6.64
C SER A 7 -18.57 53.66 7.13
N PRO A 8 -19.84 53.25 7.06
CA PRO A 8 -20.20 51.87 7.34
C PRO A 8 -19.46 50.97 6.36
N SER A 9 -18.75 49.97 6.87
CA SER A 9 -18.15 48.95 6.02
C SER A 9 -19.27 48.22 5.26
N PRO A 10 -19.13 47.95 3.95
CA PRO A 10 -20.15 47.22 3.21
C PRO A 10 -20.40 45.86 3.88
N PRO A 11 -21.65 45.36 3.90
CA PRO A 11 -21.93 44.06 4.45
C PRO A 11 -21.02 43.05 3.76
N ARG A 12 -20.24 42.29 4.54
CA ARG A 12 -19.45 41.16 4.04
C ARG A 12 -20.44 40.11 3.54
N SER A 13 -20.91 40.29 2.30
CA SER A 13 -21.44 39.21 1.49
C SER A 13 -20.27 38.26 1.24
N HIS A 14 -20.06 37.32 2.16
CA HIS A 14 -19.22 36.17 1.90
C HIS A 14 -20.01 35.29 0.93
N SER A 15 -19.93 35.71 -0.33
CA SER A 15 -20.25 34.96 -1.53
C SER A 15 -20.04 33.47 -1.26
N ARG A 16 -21.17 32.75 -1.27
CA ARG A 16 -21.25 31.32 -1.52
C ARG A 16 -20.54 31.03 -2.84
N ARG A 17 -19.20 30.96 -2.87
CA ARG A 17 -18.46 30.50 -4.04
C ARG A 17 -17.29 29.63 -3.62
N ARG A 18 -17.51 28.35 -3.89
CA ARG A 18 -16.53 27.28 -4.09
C ARG A 18 -15.57 27.13 -2.92
N ARG A 19 -16.05 26.42 -1.90
CA ARG A 19 -15.20 25.52 -1.12
C ARG A 19 -14.48 24.68 -2.18
N SER A 20 -13.21 24.98 -2.43
CA SER A 20 -12.33 24.12 -3.24
C SER A 20 -12.59 22.69 -2.77
N PRO A 21 -12.78 21.72 -3.68
CA PRO A 21 -12.88 20.33 -3.26
C PRO A 21 -11.67 20.09 -2.36
N SER A 22 -11.92 19.91 -1.06
CA SER A 22 -10.90 19.37 -0.19
C SER A 22 -10.45 18.08 -0.89
N PRO A 23 -9.16 17.77 -0.98
CA PRO A 23 -8.70 16.52 -1.59
C PRO A 23 -9.13 15.33 -0.72
N ARG A 24 -10.43 15.06 -0.64
CA ARG A 24 -11.01 13.83 -0.16
C ARG A 24 -10.86 12.85 -1.29
N GLY A 25 -9.69 12.21 -1.34
CA GLY A 25 -9.45 11.20 -2.35
C GLY A 25 -8.00 10.86 -2.57
N ARG A 26 -7.19 10.77 -1.52
CA ARG A 26 -5.94 9.99 -1.55
C ARG A 26 -5.62 9.38 -0.19
N TYR A 27 -6.60 8.72 0.43
CA TYR A 27 -6.26 7.39 0.96
C TYR A 27 -6.22 6.50 -0.28
N GLY A 28 -5.08 6.57 -0.99
CA GLY A 28 -4.74 5.59 -1.99
C GLY A 28 -4.94 4.25 -1.32
N GLY A 29 -5.92 3.51 -1.84
CA GLY A 29 -6.39 2.28 -1.22
C GLY A 29 -5.19 1.41 -0.91
N ARG A 30 -5.05 1.04 0.36
CA ARG A 30 -4.59 -0.27 0.80
C ARG A 30 -3.56 -0.91 -0.14
N GLY A 31 -2.47 -0.18 -0.44
CA GLY A 31 -1.33 -0.74 -1.17
C GLY A 31 -0.63 -1.83 -0.36
N SER A 32 -0.91 -1.90 0.95
CA SER A 32 -0.30 -2.87 1.87
C SER A 32 -1.03 -4.21 1.96
N ALA A 33 -2.12 -4.47 1.22
CA ALA A 33 -2.71 -5.81 1.25
C ALA A 33 -1.95 -6.83 0.37
N ARG A 34 -1.15 -6.36 -0.59
CA ARG A 34 -0.45 -7.23 -1.56
C ARG A 34 0.97 -7.60 -1.13
N ASP A 35 1.53 -6.83 -0.21
CA ASP A 35 2.94 -6.91 0.19
C ASP A 35 3.11 -7.17 1.69
N GLU A 36 2.14 -7.84 2.32
CA GLU A 36 2.43 -8.49 3.60
C GLU A 36 3.44 -9.62 3.36
N PRO A 37 4.51 -9.71 4.19
CA PRO A 37 5.50 -10.76 4.06
C PRO A 37 4.82 -12.11 4.33
N THR A 38 4.64 -12.88 3.26
CA THR A 38 4.00 -14.20 3.30
C THR A 38 5.04 -15.21 2.84
N SER A 39 5.76 -15.81 3.78
CA SER A 39 6.78 -16.83 3.53
C SER A 39 6.50 -18.10 4.33
N LEU A 40 6.81 -19.25 3.73
CA LEU A 40 6.65 -20.57 4.34
C LEU A 40 8.01 -21.25 4.46
N LEU A 41 8.29 -21.83 5.62
CA LEU A 41 9.44 -22.71 5.83
C LEU A 41 9.01 -24.16 5.66
N VAL A 42 9.48 -24.81 4.60
CA VAL A 42 9.25 -26.24 4.34
C VAL A 42 10.50 -27.02 4.74
N ARG A 43 10.35 -28.04 5.58
CA ARG A 43 11.44 -28.89 6.08
C ARG A 43 11.26 -30.34 5.62
N ASN A 44 12.28 -31.17 5.82
CA ASN A 44 12.27 -32.59 5.47
C ASN A 44 12.07 -32.84 3.96
N LEU A 45 12.65 -31.98 3.13
CA LEU A 45 12.71 -32.19 1.69
C LEU A 45 13.83 -33.18 1.36
N ARG A 46 13.63 -33.96 0.28
CA ARG A 46 14.68 -34.84 -0.24
C ARG A 46 15.85 -34.00 -0.75
N HIS A 47 17.06 -34.56 -0.72
CA HIS A 47 18.28 -33.86 -1.19
C HIS A 47 18.24 -33.48 -2.67
N ASP A 48 17.50 -34.24 -3.48
CA ASP A 48 17.31 -34.01 -4.92
C ASP A 48 16.11 -33.10 -5.24
N CYS A 49 15.48 -32.47 -4.24
CA CYS A 49 14.30 -31.63 -4.42
C CYS A 49 14.59 -30.42 -5.30
N ARG A 50 13.73 -30.21 -6.30
CA ARG A 50 13.80 -29.09 -7.24
C ARG A 50 12.70 -28.07 -6.99
N PRO A 51 12.86 -26.81 -7.44
CA PRO A 51 11.81 -25.81 -7.33
C PRO A 51 10.48 -26.25 -7.94
N GLU A 52 10.51 -27.03 -9.03
CA GLU A 52 9.31 -27.53 -9.71
C GLU A 52 8.47 -28.49 -8.83
N ASP A 53 9.15 -29.24 -7.96
CA ASP A 53 8.51 -30.18 -7.03
C ASP A 53 7.71 -29.44 -5.94
N LEU A 54 8.11 -28.21 -5.60
CA LEU A 54 7.39 -27.33 -4.68
C LEU A 54 6.35 -26.49 -5.41
N ARG A 55 6.64 -26.05 -6.63
CA ARG A 55 5.77 -25.13 -7.36
C ARG A 55 4.38 -25.72 -7.60
N ARG A 56 4.31 -26.93 -8.15
CA ARG A 56 3.04 -27.62 -8.46
C ARG A 56 2.07 -27.74 -7.26
N PRO A 57 2.48 -28.31 -6.11
CA PRO A 57 1.57 -28.47 -4.97
C PRO A 57 1.23 -27.16 -4.25
N PHE A 58 2.03 -26.10 -4.37
CA PHE A 58 1.75 -24.83 -3.69
C PHE A 58 0.99 -23.82 -4.57
N GLU A 59 1.12 -23.88 -5.90
CA GLU A 59 0.38 -23.00 -6.83
C GLU A 59 -1.15 -23.18 -6.75
N GLN A 60 -1.63 -24.35 -6.29
CA GLN A 60 -3.07 -24.58 -6.08
C GLN A 60 -3.68 -23.64 -5.02
N PHE A 61 -2.87 -23.13 -4.09
CA PHE A 61 -3.30 -22.22 -3.03
C PHE A 61 -3.17 -20.75 -3.41
N GLY A 62 -2.59 -20.46 -4.58
CA GLY A 62 -2.41 -19.10 -5.09
C GLY A 62 -1.07 -18.91 -5.81
N PRO A 63 -0.82 -17.70 -6.33
CA PRO A 63 0.42 -17.39 -7.00
C PRO A 63 1.60 -17.45 -6.03
N LEU A 64 2.65 -18.19 -6.40
CA LEU A 64 3.94 -18.17 -5.70
C LEU A 64 4.76 -16.96 -6.15
N LYS A 65 5.32 -16.22 -5.18
CA LYS A 65 6.23 -15.08 -5.45
C LYS A 65 7.61 -15.59 -5.86
N ASP A 66 8.22 -16.43 -5.03
CA ASP A 66 9.56 -16.98 -5.21
C ASP A 66 9.73 -18.29 -4.42
N ILE A 67 10.78 -19.05 -4.76
CA ILE A 67 11.19 -20.27 -4.06
C ILE A 67 12.68 -20.15 -3.78
N TYR A 68 13.05 -20.25 -2.50
CA TYR A 68 14.44 -20.30 -2.08
C TYR A 68 14.77 -21.70 -1.55
N LEU A 69 15.66 -22.40 -2.25
CA LEU A 69 16.22 -23.69 -1.86
C LEU A 69 17.70 -23.48 -1.51
N PRO A 70 18.06 -23.46 -0.21
CA PRO A 70 19.44 -23.42 0.20
C PRO A 70 20.16 -24.67 -0.32
N LYS A 71 21.21 -24.48 -1.09
CA LYS A 71 22.13 -25.56 -1.46
C LYS A 71 23.31 -25.56 -0.51
N ASP A 72 23.83 -26.75 -0.25
CA ASP A 72 25.09 -26.85 0.48
C ASP A 72 26.21 -26.32 -0.43
N TYR A 73 26.82 -25.22 0.00
CA TYR A 73 27.92 -24.56 -0.71
C TYR A 73 29.13 -25.48 -0.90
N TYR A 74 29.31 -26.50 -0.06
CA TYR A 74 30.47 -27.38 -0.11
C TYR A 74 30.24 -28.65 -0.92
N THR A 75 28.99 -29.11 -1.03
CA THR A 75 28.68 -30.41 -1.64
C THR A 75 27.82 -30.37 -2.90
N GLY A 76 27.18 -29.22 -3.20
CA GLY A 76 26.54 -28.94 -4.49
C GLY A 76 25.17 -29.59 -4.70
#